data_AF-A0A8H6UMT9-F1
#
_entry.id   AF-A0A8H6UMT9-F1
#
_cell.length_a   1.000
_cell.length_b   1.000
_cell.length_c   1.000
_cell.angle_alpha   90.00
_cell.angle_beta   90.00
_cell.angle_gamma   90.00
#
_symmetry.space_group_name_H-M   'P 1'
#
loop_
_entity.id
_entity.type
_entity.pdbx_description
1 polymer ?
#
loop_
_entity_poly.entity_id
_entity_poly.type
_entity_poly.pdbx_seq_one_letter_code
_entity_poly.pdbx_strand_id
1 'polypeptide(L)'
;MALLSSLAFAVFALAVPHVAPRQASNTTHYYTVLEGDSIFSIAAKLDRGVCDIARANRMMDAEYLFPGFSLIIPDAVSNPDNDTCLLQAQNATATCIYGGPHDYTTATNDTITRVALYKLNITVDSLWTENAKIFNLSSPDEVLPPNSYLKVPQCMPSVCTITAFEFTYGVFKDLAEK
;
A
#
# COMPACT_ATOMS: atom_id res chain seq x y z
N MET A 1 68.26 45.80 -4.74
CA MET A 1 67.72 44.42 -4.72
C MET A 1 67.51 44.06 -3.26
N ALA A 2 66.33 43.77 -2.73
CA ALA A 2 65.10 43.26 -3.33
C ALA A 2 63.86 43.82 -2.59
N LEU A 3 62.78 44.05 -3.32
CA LEU A 3 61.45 44.42 -2.81
C LEU A 3 60.68 43.13 -2.52
N LEU A 4 60.24 42.93 -1.27
CA LEU A 4 59.39 41.80 -0.88
C LEU A 4 57.92 42.23 -0.99
N SER A 5 57.27 41.75 -2.03
CA SER A 5 55.83 41.87 -2.31
C SER A 5 55.06 40.88 -1.42
N SER A 6 54.09 41.37 -0.66
CA SER A 6 53.18 40.54 0.14
C SER A 6 51.94 40.19 -0.69
N LEU A 7 51.76 38.91 -1.02
CA LEU A 7 50.51 38.39 -1.60
C LEU A 7 49.47 38.18 -0.50
N ALA A 8 48.34 38.88 -0.59
CA ALA A 8 47.14 38.58 0.20
C ALA A 8 46.35 37.45 -0.49
N PHE A 9 46.15 36.32 0.20
CA PHE A 9 45.24 35.26 -0.22
C PHE A 9 43.81 35.60 0.22
N ALA A 10 42.92 35.86 -0.75
CA ALA A 10 41.49 35.96 -0.50
C ALA A 10 40.89 34.55 -0.41
N VAL A 11 40.32 34.20 0.73
CA VAL A 11 39.57 32.96 0.93
C VAL A 11 38.14 33.19 0.45
N PHE A 12 37.75 32.55 -0.66
CA PHE A 12 36.36 32.48 -1.10
C PHE A 12 35.64 31.38 -0.31
N ALA A 13 34.77 31.77 0.61
CA ALA A 13 33.84 30.85 1.25
C ALA A 13 32.72 30.49 0.26
N LEU A 14 32.71 29.25 -0.22
CA LEU A 14 31.58 28.69 -0.96
C LEU A 14 30.42 28.50 0.01
N ALA A 15 29.37 29.30 -0.14
CA ALA A 15 28.12 29.10 0.58
C ALA A 15 27.48 27.78 0.11
N VAL A 16 27.51 26.76 0.96
CA VAL A 16 26.72 25.55 0.77
C VAL A 16 25.24 25.93 0.94
N PRO A 17 24.35 25.68 -0.03
CA PRO A 17 22.94 25.92 0.16
C PRO A 17 22.44 25.00 1.28
N HIS A 18 22.20 25.59 2.46
CA HIS A 18 21.48 24.92 3.53
C HIS A 18 20.01 24.83 3.10
N VAL A 19 19.58 23.62 2.74
CA VAL A 19 18.16 23.30 2.63
C VAL A 19 17.59 23.43 4.05
N ALA A 20 16.85 24.50 4.30
CA ALA A 20 16.19 24.70 5.59
C ALA A 20 15.24 23.53 5.84
N PRO A 21 15.18 22.97 7.07
CA PRO A 21 14.21 21.93 7.38
C PRO A 21 12.81 22.51 7.16
N ARG A 22 12.07 21.90 6.22
CA ARG A 22 10.69 22.25 5.92
C ARG A 22 9.89 22.05 7.20
N GLN A 23 9.44 23.15 7.82
CA GLN A 23 8.69 23.05 9.07
C GLN A 23 7.38 22.31 8.81
N ALA A 24 7.18 21.21 9.52
CA ALA A 24 5.95 20.44 9.50
C ALA A 24 4.81 21.31 10.07
N SER A 25 3.77 21.55 9.26
CA SER A 25 2.56 22.25 9.70
C SER A 25 1.65 21.25 10.39
N ASN A 26 1.48 21.37 11.71
CA ASN A 26 0.66 20.48 12.57
C ASN A 26 -0.87 20.59 12.33
N THR A 27 -1.31 20.89 11.11
CA THR A 27 -2.73 20.88 10.73
C THR A 27 -3.03 19.57 10.05
N THR A 28 -3.96 18.77 10.61
CA THR A 28 -4.48 17.59 9.91
C THR A 28 -5.07 18.04 8.57
N HIS A 29 -4.36 17.73 7.50
CA HIS A 29 -4.77 18.07 6.14
C HIS A 29 -5.64 16.94 5.61
N TYR A 30 -6.77 17.28 5.00
CA TYR A 30 -7.61 16.31 4.29
C TYR A 30 -7.46 16.52 2.78
N TYR A 31 -7.44 15.42 2.03
CA TYR A 31 -7.48 15.43 0.58
C TYR A 31 -8.66 14.61 0.08
N THR A 32 -9.52 15.23 -0.72
CA THR A 32 -10.58 14.49 -1.42
C THR A 32 -10.04 13.97 -2.73
N VAL A 33 -10.04 12.65 -2.90
CA VAL A 33 -9.61 11.95 -4.11
C VAL A 33 -10.46 12.40 -5.29
N LEU A 34 -9.80 12.77 -6.39
CA LEU A 34 -10.46 13.20 -7.62
C LEU A 34 -10.48 12.07 -8.65
N GLU A 35 -11.27 12.25 -9.71
CA GLU A 35 -11.24 11.34 -10.85
C GLU A 35 -9.86 11.31 -11.51
N GLY A 36 -9.33 10.11 -11.75
CA GLY A 36 -7.99 9.90 -12.29
C GLY A 36 -6.86 9.96 -11.26
N ASP A 37 -7.14 10.28 -9.99
CA ASP A 37 -6.13 10.18 -8.95
C ASP A 37 -5.79 8.71 -8.65
N SER A 38 -4.52 8.48 -8.32
CA SER A 38 -4.00 7.27 -7.70
C SER A 38 -3.31 7.63 -6.39
N ILE A 39 -3.10 6.67 -5.51
CA ILE A 39 -2.35 6.94 -4.27
C ILE A 39 -0.94 7.45 -4.59
N PHE A 40 -0.34 6.98 -5.69
CA PHE A 40 0.97 7.41 -6.19
C PHE A 40 0.97 8.86 -6.66
N SER A 41 -0.02 9.27 -7.46
CA SER A 41 -0.11 10.66 -7.96
C SER A 41 -0.41 11.64 -6.84
N ILE A 42 -1.24 11.25 -5.86
CA ILE A 42 -1.52 12.05 -4.67
C ILE A 42 -0.28 12.20 -3.80
N ALA A 43 0.40 11.10 -3.48
CA ALA A 43 1.63 11.10 -2.70
C ALA A 43 2.69 12.02 -3.32
N ALA A 44 2.91 11.90 -4.64
CA ALA A 44 3.83 12.77 -5.38
C ALA A 44 3.40 14.25 -5.35
N LYS A 45 2.11 14.54 -5.60
CA LYS A 45 1.56 15.91 -5.59
C LYS A 45 1.71 16.60 -4.24
N LEU A 46 1.61 15.84 -3.15
CA LEU A 46 1.63 16.36 -1.78
C LEU A 46 3.01 16.26 -1.10
N ASP A 47 4.01 15.69 -1.78
CA ASP A 47 5.33 15.40 -1.21
C ASP A 47 5.21 14.55 0.07
N ARG A 48 4.55 13.40 -0.06
CA ARG A 48 4.30 12.41 1.01
C ARG A 48 4.60 11.00 0.52
N GLY A 49 4.80 10.07 1.44
CA GLY A 49 4.93 8.66 1.12
C GLY A 49 3.58 8.01 0.87
N VAL A 50 3.50 7.13 -0.13
CA VAL A 50 2.31 6.32 -0.42
C VAL A 50 1.86 5.55 0.82
N CYS A 51 2.80 4.90 1.50
CA CYS A 51 2.52 4.07 2.66
C CYS A 51 2.28 4.88 3.93
N ASP A 52 2.87 6.07 4.02
CA ASP A 52 2.56 7.01 5.10
C ASP A 52 1.08 7.43 5.05
N ILE A 53 0.59 7.79 3.85
CA ILE A 53 -0.82 8.11 3.64
C ILE A 53 -1.70 6.88 3.90
N ALA A 54 -1.36 5.72 3.34
CA ALA A 54 -2.19 4.52 3.45
C ALA A 54 -2.38 4.08 4.91
N ARG A 55 -1.30 4.12 5.71
CA ARG A 55 -1.35 3.74 7.13
C ARG A 55 -2.10 4.75 8.00
N ALA A 56 -1.97 6.05 7.70
CA ALA A 56 -2.74 7.10 8.38
C ALA A 56 -4.25 6.92 8.18
N ASN A 57 -4.65 6.32 7.05
CA ASN A 57 -6.04 6.08 6.68
C ASN A 57 -6.54 4.66 6.97
N ARG A 58 -5.72 3.80 7.58
CA ARG A 58 -6.10 2.40 7.90
C ARG A 58 -6.59 1.63 6.68
N MET A 59 -5.97 1.87 5.52
CA MET A 59 -6.43 1.31 4.26
C MET A 59 -6.29 -0.22 4.25
N MET A 60 -7.28 -0.91 3.68
CA MET A 60 -7.20 -2.36 3.47
C MET A 60 -6.06 -2.73 2.50
N ASP A 61 -5.83 -1.86 1.52
CA ASP A 61 -4.86 -1.95 0.44
C ASP A 61 -4.62 -0.50 0.00
N ALA A 62 -3.36 -0.08 -0.14
CA ALA A 62 -3.02 1.29 -0.47
C ALA A 62 -3.55 1.72 -1.85
N GLU A 63 -3.72 0.77 -2.76
CA GLU A 63 -4.24 1.02 -4.12
C GLU A 63 -5.78 0.99 -4.16
N TYR A 64 -6.43 0.66 -3.05
CA TYR A 64 -7.89 0.69 -2.91
C TYR A 64 -8.39 2.13 -2.71
N LEU A 65 -8.42 2.88 -3.81
CA LEU A 65 -8.71 4.31 -3.82
C LEU A 65 -9.77 4.68 -4.85
N PHE A 66 -10.74 5.52 -4.47
CA PHE A 66 -11.85 5.94 -5.33
C PHE A 66 -12.12 7.44 -5.24
N PRO A 67 -12.60 8.06 -6.33
CA PRO A 67 -13.04 9.45 -6.31
C PRO A 67 -14.06 9.70 -5.19
N GLY A 68 -13.89 10.82 -4.49
CA GLY A 68 -14.70 11.20 -3.33
C GLY A 68 -14.20 10.68 -1.98
N PHE A 69 -13.22 9.77 -1.94
CA PHE A 69 -12.60 9.38 -0.67
C PHE A 69 -11.89 10.57 -0.01
N SER A 70 -12.10 10.78 1.28
CA SER A 70 -11.38 11.79 2.05
C SER A 70 -10.21 11.12 2.77
N LEU A 71 -8.99 11.46 2.35
CA LEU A 71 -7.76 10.97 2.94
C LEU A 71 -7.25 11.94 4.00
N ILE A 72 -6.90 11.43 5.17
CA ILE A 72 -6.01 12.08 6.11
C ILE A 72 -4.61 12.12 5.48
N ILE A 73 -4.04 13.30 5.36
CA ILE A 73 -2.68 13.51 4.87
C ILE A 73 -1.77 13.73 6.09
N PRO A 74 -0.81 12.82 6.35
CA PRO A 74 0.08 12.95 7.49
C PRO A 74 1.04 14.13 7.31
N ASP A 75 1.73 14.50 8.38
CA ASP A 75 2.82 15.46 8.34
C ASP A 75 3.97 14.97 7.45
N ALA A 76 4.77 15.90 6.96
CA ALA A 76 5.95 15.56 6.17
C ALA A 76 6.99 14.83 7.05
N VAL A 77 7.58 13.77 6.52
CA VAL A 77 8.66 13.03 7.16
C VAL A 77 9.95 13.15 6.35
N SER A 78 11.10 12.99 6.99
CA SER A 78 12.41 13.10 6.32
C SER A 78 12.70 11.95 5.35
N ASN A 79 12.04 10.81 5.53
CA ASN A 79 12.18 9.64 4.67
C ASN A 79 10.79 9.05 4.38
N PRO A 80 10.12 9.51 3.31
CA PRO A 80 8.79 9.04 2.95
C PRO A 80 8.80 7.55 2.54
N ASP A 81 7.86 6.78 3.07
CA ASP A 81 7.68 5.37 2.71
C ASP A 81 6.72 5.24 1.53
N ASN A 82 7.21 4.69 0.42
CA ASN A 82 6.46 4.61 -0.83
C ASN A 82 6.03 3.20 -1.23
N ASP A 83 6.49 2.15 -0.55
CA ASP A 83 6.35 0.78 -1.07
C ASP A 83 6.13 -0.31 -0.03
N THR A 84 6.52 -0.14 1.23
CA THR A 84 6.53 -1.28 2.16
C THR A 84 5.14 -1.83 2.48
N CYS A 85 4.11 -1.00 2.36
CA CYS A 85 2.70 -1.36 2.55
C CYS A 85 2.05 -1.96 1.29
N LEU A 86 2.67 -1.83 0.11
CA LEU A 86 2.07 -2.25 -1.16
C LEU A 86 1.97 -3.77 -1.21
N LEU A 87 0.87 -4.26 -1.78
CA LEU A 87 0.70 -5.67 -2.07
C LEU A 87 1.51 -6.02 -3.31
N GLN A 88 2.20 -7.16 -3.27
CA GLN A 88 2.98 -7.66 -4.40
C GLN A 88 2.56 -9.08 -4.74
N ALA A 89 2.71 -9.47 -6.00
CA ALA A 89 2.47 -10.84 -6.42
C ALA A 89 3.44 -11.78 -5.72
N GLN A 90 2.91 -12.81 -5.08
CA GLN A 90 3.71 -13.82 -4.41
C GLN A 90 3.91 -15.04 -5.32
N ASN A 91 5.04 -15.73 -5.19
CA ASN A 91 5.31 -17.00 -5.86
C ASN A 91 4.61 -18.15 -5.11
N ALA A 92 3.29 -18.09 -5.04
CA ALA A 92 2.50 -18.99 -4.22
C ALA A 92 2.54 -20.42 -4.76
N THR A 93 2.84 -21.37 -3.86
CA THR A 93 2.76 -22.82 -4.15
C THR A 93 1.69 -23.52 -3.33
N ALA A 94 1.13 -22.85 -2.31
CA ALA A 94 0.07 -23.40 -1.48
C ALA A 94 -1.24 -23.45 -2.27
N THR A 95 -2.05 -24.49 -2.06
CA THR A 95 -3.34 -24.68 -2.74
C THR A 95 -4.55 -24.47 -1.82
N CYS A 96 -4.30 -24.09 -0.56
CA CYS A 96 -5.32 -23.89 0.46
C CYS A 96 -4.80 -23.02 1.61
N ILE A 97 -5.72 -22.51 2.44
CA ILE A 97 -5.41 -21.69 3.62
C ILE A 97 -5.71 -22.48 4.90
N TYR A 98 -4.87 -22.34 5.92
CA TYR A 98 -5.13 -22.86 7.26
C TYR A 98 -5.87 -21.83 8.11
N GLY A 99 -6.94 -22.25 8.79
CA GLY A 99 -7.61 -21.47 9.84
C GLY A 99 -8.35 -20.19 9.38
N GLY A 100 -8.39 -19.90 8.08
CA GLY A 100 -9.09 -18.76 7.51
C GLY A 100 -10.61 -18.95 7.39
N PRO A 101 -11.36 -17.97 6.84
CA PRO A 101 -12.75 -18.12 6.45
C PRO A 101 -12.89 -19.00 5.18
N HIS A 102 -14.05 -19.63 4.99
CA HIS A 102 -14.33 -20.44 3.79
C HIS A 102 -14.72 -19.60 2.58
N ASP A 103 -14.92 -18.32 2.82
CA ASP A 103 -15.30 -17.31 1.86
C ASP A 103 -14.46 -16.03 1.99
N TYR A 104 -14.30 -15.35 0.86
CA TYR A 104 -13.67 -14.05 0.79
C TYR A 104 -14.63 -13.08 0.10
N THR A 105 -14.90 -11.95 0.74
CA THR A 105 -15.73 -10.89 0.15
C THR A 105 -14.88 -10.02 -0.78
N THR A 106 -15.27 -9.93 -2.04
CA THR A 106 -14.55 -9.17 -3.06
C THR A 106 -14.62 -7.67 -2.79
N ALA A 107 -13.47 -7.02 -2.89
CA ALA A 107 -13.34 -5.59 -2.97
C ALA A 107 -13.33 -5.14 -4.45
N THR A 108 -13.64 -3.87 -4.69
CA THR A 108 -13.51 -3.28 -6.04
C THR A 108 -12.11 -3.52 -6.62
N ASN A 109 -12.06 -3.77 -7.94
CA ASN A 109 -10.86 -4.14 -8.71
C ASN A 109 -10.22 -5.47 -8.30
N ASP A 110 -10.86 -6.29 -7.45
CA ASP A 110 -10.39 -7.66 -7.24
C ASP A 110 -10.49 -8.47 -8.52
N THR A 111 -9.48 -9.30 -8.75
CA THR A 111 -9.48 -10.38 -9.73
C THR A 111 -9.12 -11.67 -9.00
N ILE A 112 -9.33 -12.84 -9.62
CA ILE A 112 -8.90 -14.11 -9.00
C ILE A 112 -7.38 -14.11 -8.81
N THR A 113 -6.61 -13.62 -9.79
CA THR A 113 -5.15 -13.48 -9.68
C THR A 113 -4.76 -12.60 -8.50
N ARG A 114 -5.40 -11.44 -8.34
CA ARG A 114 -5.07 -10.48 -7.28
C ARG A 114 -5.39 -11.06 -5.90
N VAL A 115 -6.56 -11.65 -5.74
CA VAL A 115 -6.93 -12.27 -4.45
C VAL A 115 -6.01 -13.45 -4.13
N ALA A 116 -5.75 -14.34 -5.09
CA ALA A 116 -4.91 -15.52 -4.87
C ALA A 116 -3.46 -15.17 -4.53
N LEU A 117 -2.79 -14.40 -5.41
CA LEU A 117 -1.34 -14.18 -5.31
C LEU A 117 -0.95 -13.02 -4.40
N TYR A 118 -1.81 -12.03 -4.21
CA TYR A 118 -1.45 -10.81 -3.46
C TYR A 118 -2.01 -10.83 -2.04
N LYS A 119 -3.20 -11.41 -1.83
CA LYS A 119 -3.92 -11.36 -0.55
C LYS A 119 -3.88 -12.66 0.23
N LEU A 120 -4.03 -13.80 -0.45
CA LEU A 120 -4.18 -15.12 0.18
C LEU A 120 -2.92 -16.00 0.12
N ASN A 121 -1.95 -15.65 -0.72
CA ASN A 121 -0.74 -16.44 -0.99
C ASN A 121 -1.04 -17.91 -1.34
N ILE A 122 -1.98 -18.12 -2.26
CA ILE A 122 -2.32 -19.45 -2.82
C ILE A 122 -2.25 -19.43 -4.34
N THR A 123 -2.15 -20.59 -4.97
CA THR A 123 -2.12 -20.68 -6.44
C THR A 123 -3.43 -20.17 -7.04
N VAL A 124 -3.33 -19.48 -8.18
CA VAL A 124 -4.50 -18.99 -8.94
C VAL A 124 -5.46 -20.14 -9.23
N ASP A 125 -4.96 -21.29 -9.66
CA ASP A 125 -5.76 -22.47 -10.01
C ASP A 125 -6.65 -22.98 -8.86
N SER A 126 -6.11 -22.94 -7.63
CA SER A 126 -6.84 -23.39 -6.43
C SER A 126 -8.02 -22.51 -6.09
N LEU A 127 -7.92 -21.21 -6.37
CA LEU A 127 -9.02 -20.26 -6.20
C LEU A 127 -9.93 -20.20 -7.44
N TRP A 128 -9.38 -20.41 -8.63
CA TRP A 128 -10.08 -20.23 -9.91
C TRP A 128 -11.15 -21.30 -10.16
N THR A 129 -10.85 -22.58 -9.96
CA THR A 129 -11.61 -23.71 -10.53
C THR A 129 -13.11 -23.68 -10.23
N GLU A 130 -13.50 -23.35 -9.00
CA GLU A 130 -14.92 -23.24 -8.61
C GLU A 130 -15.47 -21.83 -8.84
N ASN A 131 -14.69 -20.79 -8.54
CA ASN A 131 -15.16 -19.42 -8.65
C ASN A 131 -15.41 -18.99 -10.10
N ALA A 132 -14.62 -19.47 -11.07
CA ALA A 132 -14.83 -19.18 -12.49
C ALA A 132 -16.22 -19.62 -12.96
N LYS A 133 -16.73 -20.76 -12.46
CA LYS A 133 -18.08 -21.25 -12.79
C LYS A 133 -19.16 -20.40 -12.12
N ILE A 134 -18.95 -20.03 -10.85
CA ILE A 134 -19.89 -19.22 -10.06
C ILE A 134 -20.12 -17.85 -10.72
N PHE A 135 -19.05 -17.23 -11.21
CA PHE A 135 -19.07 -15.89 -11.80
C PHE A 135 -19.09 -15.88 -13.34
N ASN A 136 -19.09 -17.05 -13.98
CA ASN A 136 -19.01 -17.21 -15.43
C ASN A 136 -17.81 -16.45 -16.06
N LEU A 137 -16.64 -16.57 -15.44
CA LEU A 137 -15.41 -15.86 -15.84
C LEU A 137 -14.69 -16.59 -16.96
N SER A 138 -14.07 -15.82 -17.85
CA SER A 138 -13.24 -16.36 -18.93
C SER A 138 -11.74 -16.24 -18.69
N SER A 139 -11.32 -15.40 -17.73
CA SER A 139 -9.92 -15.19 -17.34
C SER A 139 -9.78 -14.91 -15.83
N PRO A 140 -8.71 -15.37 -15.16
CA PRO A 140 -8.45 -15.06 -13.75
C PRO A 140 -8.15 -13.57 -13.50
N ASP A 141 -7.87 -12.81 -14.55
CA ASP A 141 -7.61 -11.36 -14.48
C ASP A 141 -8.87 -10.52 -14.75
N GLU A 142 -10.02 -11.16 -14.97
CA GLU A 142 -11.30 -10.46 -15.08
C GLU A 142 -11.71 -9.86 -13.73
N VAL A 143 -12.18 -8.61 -13.74
CA VAL A 143 -12.59 -7.90 -12.53
C VAL A 143 -13.88 -8.51 -11.98
N LEU A 144 -13.83 -8.90 -10.71
CA LEU A 144 -14.94 -9.48 -9.99
C LEU A 144 -15.92 -8.37 -9.54
N PRO A 145 -17.24 -8.65 -9.52
CA PRO A 145 -18.20 -7.72 -8.92
C PRO A 145 -17.86 -7.51 -7.44
N PRO A 146 -17.85 -6.26 -6.93
CA PRO A 146 -17.58 -6.00 -5.51
C PRO A 146 -18.69 -6.56 -4.62
N ASN A 147 -18.36 -6.83 -3.35
CA ASN A 147 -19.27 -7.39 -2.34
C ASN A 147 -19.84 -8.78 -2.67
N SER A 148 -19.15 -9.54 -3.52
CA SER A 148 -19.46 -10.94 -3.84
C SER A 148 -18.62 -11.89 -3.00
N TYR A 149 -19.04 -13.15 -2.88
CA TYR A 149 -18.30 -14.16 -2.10
C TYR A 149 -17.54 -15.12 -3.01
N LEU A 150 -16.20 -15.12 -2.90
CA LEU A 150 -15.36 -16.18 -3.45
C LEU A 150 -15.32 -17.36 -2.49
N LYS A 151 -15.38 -18.58 -3.01
CA LYS A 151 -15.08 -19.80 -2.25
C LYS A 151 -13.57 -19.96 -2.11
N VAL A 152 -13.08 -20.06 -0.89
CA VAL A 152 -11.64 -20.19 -0.59
C VAL A 152 -11.34 -21.63 -0.15
N PRO A 153 -10.36 -22.32 -0.77
CA PRO A 153 -9.98 -23.66 -0.36
C PRO A 153 -9.31 -23.64 1.01
N GLN A 154 -9.79 -24.48 1.93
CA GLN A 154 -9.21 -24.64 3.25
C GLN A 154 -8.46 -25.96 3.39
N CYS A 155 -7.29 -25.91 4.03
CA CYS A 155 -6.52 -27.09 4.32
C CYS A 155 -7.19 -27.92 5.44
N MET A 156 -6.96 -29.23 5.44
CA MET A 156 -7.41 -30.13 6.50
C MET A 156 -6.21 -30.91 7.05
N PRO A 157 -6.05 -31.01 8.39
CA PRO A 157 -6.85 -30.36 9.42
C PRO A 157 -6.58 -28.84 9.51
N SER A 158 -7.58 -28.07 9.90
CA SER A 158 -7.42 -26.63 10.20
C SER A 158 -8.23 -26.24 11.44
N VAL A 159 -7.78 -25.18 12.12
CA VAL A 159 -8.45 -24.58 13.27
C VAL A 159 -8.45 -23.08 13.08
N CYS A 160 -9.61 -22.45 13.25
CA CYS A 160 -9.75 -20.99 13.24
C CYS A 160 -10.00 -20.51 14.68
N THR A 161 -9.12 -19.65 15.19
CA THR A 161 -9.32 -18.96 16.47
C THR A 161 -9.44 -17.47 16.22
N ILE A 162 -10.63 -16.91 16.43
CA ILE A 162 -10.90 -15.49 16.23
C ILE A 162 -10.73 -14.76 17.55
N THR A 163 -9.88 -13.73 17.56
CA THR A 163 -9.67 -12.84 18.71
C THR A 163 -9.97 -11.41 18.29
N ALA A 164 -10.62 -10.64 19.16
CA ALA A 164 -10.88 -9.23 18.92
C ALA A 164 -9.56 -8.45 18.80
N PHE A 165 -9.49 -7.54 17.84
CA PHE A 165 -8.32 -6.70 17.58
C PHE A 165 -8.76 -5.25 17.33
N GLU A 166 -8.10 -4.30 17.99
CA GLU A 166 -8.33 -2.87 17.77
C GLU A 166 -7.30 -2.34 16.76
N PHE A 167 -7.77 -1.96 15.57
CA PHE A 167 -6.91 -1.46 14.51
C PHE A 167 -6.83 0.07 14.52
N THR A 168 -5.79 0.60 15.13
CA THR A 168 -5.62 2.06 15.32
C THR A 168 -4.69 2.73 14.30
N TYR A 169 -3.82 1.97 13.63
CA TYR A 169 -2.88 2.45 12.62
C TYR A 169 -2.32 1.28 11.78
N GLY A 170 -2.01 1.54 10.51
CA GLY A 170 -1.36 0.58 9.61
C GLY A 170 -2.19 0.31 8.35
N VAL A 171 -1.78 -0.68 7.57
CA VAL A 171 -2.62 -1.32 6.53
C VAL A 171 -2.85 -2.80 6.88
N PHE A 172 -3.75 -3.49 6.19
CA PHE A 172 -3.99 -4.91 6.48
C PHE A 172 -2.76 -5.79 6.22
N LYS A 173 -1.88 -5.40 5.30
CA LYS A 173 -0.57 -6.06 5.12
C LYS A 173 0.25 -6.05 6.41
N ASP A 174 0.32 -4.91 7.11
CA ASP A 174 1.06 -4.79 8.39
C ASP A 174 0.46 -5.71 9.49
N LEU A 175 -0.80 -6.14 9.36
CA LEU A 175 -1.44 -7.09 10.28
C LEU A 175 -1.20 -8.55 9.86
N ALA A 176 -1.17 -8.82 8.56
CA ALA A 176 -0.96 -10.16 8.02
C ALA A 176 0.47 -10.68 8.25
N GLU A 177 1.44 -9.79 8.41
CA GLU A 177 2.86 -10.13 8.61
C GLU A 177 3.28 -10.26 10.08
N LYS A 178 2.33 -10.13 11.03
CA LYS A 178 2.57 -10.30 12.48
C LYS A 178 2.34 -11.72 12.95
#